data_AF-A0A4R6YWQ3-F1
#
_entry.id   AF-A0A4R6YWQ3-F1
#
_cell.length_a   1.000
_cell.length_b   1.000
_cell.length_c   1.000
_cell.angle_alpha   90.00
_cell.angle_beta   90.00
_cell.angle_gamma   90.00
#
_symmetry.space_group_name_H-M   'P 1'
#
loop_
_entity.id
_entity.type
_entity.pdbx_description
1 polymer ?
#
loop_
_entity_poly.entity_id
_entity_poly.type
_entity_poly.pdbx_seq_one_letter_code
_entity_poly.pdbx_strand_id
1 'polypeptide(L)'
;MKANVMMKTLSLAVLGLAGLGFAGASMAQCPTDPAQPTGAWTGKAVLGGGALSITTPGLGTTACKLTTSFNAGAGGLASSFVRDDTPAGETRYRFRFRLVADAITPFSGLQKVQLFTANSNTAFPAAGGSVQVLRVSLIPGGATGRQVSFVAATNDIANGNVSTPFVAPVAAGENVVEGEVVIGAAGTGKVNVWVNNNVAGTPSGTINVDNAGWVGVDTALLGLADSTSSFRTNQATKAINFDEFDSRRQTFIGQ
;
A
#
# COMPACT_ATOMS: atom_id res chain seq x y z
N MET A 1 -19.51 7.01 41.24
CA MET A 1 -19.46 7.50 39.84
C MET A 1 -18.14 8.22 39.64
N LYS A 2 -17.27 7.71 38.77
CA LYS A 2 -16.02 8.37 38.39
C LYS A 2 -15.98 8.45 36.87
N ALA A 3 -16.29 9.63 36.34
CA ALA A 3 -16.01 9.99 34.97
C ALA A 3 -14.51 10.30 34.87
N ASN A 4 -13.78 9.58 34.03
CA ASN A 4 -12.44 9.96 33.59
C ASN A 4 -12.55 10.35 32.11
N VAL A 5 -12.70 11.65 31.88
CA VAL A 5 -12.35 12.29 30.63
C VAL A 5 -10.84 12.53 30.68
N MET A 6 -10.10 12.04 29.69
CA MET A 6 -8.96 12.75 29.08
C MET A 6 -8.46 11.97 27.86
N MET A 7 -8.82 12.47 26.67
CA MET A 7 -8.09 12.28 25.42
C MET A 7 -6.65 12.78 25.63
N LYS A 8 -5.67 11.95 25.28
CA LYS A 8 -4.31 12.40 24.99
C LYS A 8 -4.03 12.20 23.52
N THR A 9 -4.33 13.23 22.74
CA THR A 9 -3.68 13.53 21.47
C THR A 9 -2.18 13.71 21.72
N LEU A 10 -1.32 12.92 21.06
CA LEU A 10 0.09 13.26 20.87
C LEU A 10 0.22 13.86 19.47
N SER A 11 0.32 15.18 19.36
CA SER A 11 1.58 15.94 19.44
C SER A 11 2.52 15.59 18.29
N LEU A 12 2.25 16.30 17.19
CA LEU A 12 3.18 16.85 16.21
C LEU A 12 4.64 16.87 16.71
N ALA A 13 5.49 16.04 16.12
CA ALA A 13 6.94 16.17 16.25
C ALA A 13 7.41 17.33 15.35
N VAL A 14 7.33 18.55 15.89
CA VAL A 14 8.11 19.71 15.46
C VAL A 14 9.17 19.95 16.53
N LEU A 15 10.46 19.84 16.17
CA LEU A 15 11.66 20.47 16.75
C LEU A 15 12.90 19.72 16.18
N GLY A 16 13.93 20.34 15.60
CA GLY A 16 14.35 21.75 15.59
C GLY A 16 14.87 22.18 14.20
N LEU A 17 14.54 23.39 13.75
CA LEU A 17 15.10 24.70 14.13
C LEU A 17 16.40 25.06 13.39
N ALA A 18 16.26 25.52 12.14
CA ALA A 18 16.87 26.76 11.67
C ALA A 18 16.21 27.20 10.34
N GLY A 19 15.54 28.37 10.35
CA GLY A 19 15.23 29.09 9.12
C GLY A 19 13.74 29.32 8.80
N LEU A 20 13.09 30.20 9.57
CA LEU A 20 12.09 31.20 9.12
C LEU A 20 10.85 30.71 8.34
N GLY A 21 9.79 30.44 9.11
CA GLY A 21 8.48 31.09 8.97
C GLY A 21 7.60 30.76 7.77
N PHE A 22 6.58 29.92 7.98
CA PHE A 22 5.21 30.22 7.57
C PHE A 22 4.21 29.71 8.60
N ALA A 23 3.27 30.59 8.91
CA ALA A 23 2.25 30.48 9.93
C ALA A 23 1.20 29.40 9.63
N GLY A 24 0.53 28.95 10.69
CA GLY A 24 -0.69 28.17 10.58
C GLY A 24 -1.76 28.93 9.80
N ALA A 25 -2.28 28.28 8.78
CA ALA A 25 -3.65 28.46 8.34
C ALA A 25 -4.27 27.06 8.26
N SER A 26 -5.36 26.86 8.99
CA SER A 26 -6.30 25.75 8.85
C SER A 26 -7.07 25.85 7.53
N MET A 27 -6.31 25.81 6.44
CA MET A 27 -6.68 25.58 5.04
C MET A 27 -5.45 24.87 4.45
N ALA A 28 -5.18 23.62 4.84
CA ALA A 28 -4.06 22.86 4.30
C ALA A 28 -4.38 22.51 2.84
N GLN A 29 -4.08 23.43 1.91
CA GLN A 29 -4.15 23.16 0.49
C GLN A 29 -3.30 21.92 0.24
N CYS A 30 -3.92 20.89 -0.34
CA CYS A 30 -3.21 19.67 -0.64
C CYS A 30 -2.00 19.96 -1.53
N PRO A 31 -0.86 19.28 -1.31
CA PRO A 31 0.25 19.35 -2.23
C PRO A 31 -0.25 19.05 -3.65
N THR A 32 0.17 19.84 -4.62
CA THR A 32 -0.16 19.60 -6.03
C THR A 32 0.71 18.50 -6.62
N ASP A 33 1.86 18.22 -5.99
CA ASP A 33 2.77 17.14 -6.32
C ASP A 33 2.96 16.22 -5.10
N PRO A 34 2.72 14.89 -5.23
CA PRO A 34 3.06 13.95 -4.16
C PRO A 34 4.57 13.77 -3.96
N ALA A 35 5.40 14.15 -4.93
CA ALA A 35 6.85 14.07 -4.86
C ALA A 35 7.49 15.45 -4.59
N GLN A 36 8.81 15.48 -4.51
CA GLN A 36 9.66 16.64 -4.21
C GLN A 36 9.26 17.94 -4.94
N PRO A 37 9.48 19.14 -4.34
CA PRO A 37 10.25 19.39 -3.11
C PRO A 37 9.44 19.39 -1.81
N THR A 38 8.10 19.34 -1.87
CA THR A 38 7.22 19.39 -0.68
C THR A 38 6.33 18.16 -0.51
N GLY A 39 6.43 17.20 -1.43
CA GLY A 39 5.69 15.95 -1.37
C GLY A 39 6.25 14.97 -0.33
N ALA A 40 5.35 14.17 0.24
CA ALA A 40 5.68 13.14 1.24
C ALA A 40 6.41 11.91 0.66
N TRP A 41 6.50 11.80 -0.66
CA TRP A 41 7.04 10.64 -1.36
C TRP A 41 8.40 10.95 -1.99
N THR A 42 9.27 9.95 -2.07
CA THR A 42 10.59 10.09 -2.71
C THR A 42 10.48 10.17 -4.23
N GLY A 43 9.40 9.65 -4.81
CA GLY A 43 9.11 9.77 -6.23
C GLY A 43 7.66 9.45 -6.61
N LYS A 44 7.34 9.67 -7.88
CA LYS A 44 6.09 9.25 -8.51
C LYS A 44 6.34 8.77 -9.93
N ALA A 45 5.45 7.91 -10.42
CA ALA A 45 5.46 7.47 -11.81
C ALA A 45 4.04 7.51 -12.38
N VAL A 46 3.91 8.10 -13.57
CA VAL A 46 2.68 8.11 -14.36
C VAL A 46 3.05 7.72 -15.79
N LEU A 47 2.68 6.51 -16.20
CA LEU A 47 3.10 5.91 -17.46
C LEU A 47 1.89 5.35 -18.21
N GLY A 48 1.98 5.29 -19.55
CA GLY A 48 1.09 4.48 -20.39
C GLY A 48 -0.40 4.78 -20.27
N GLY A 49 -0.79 5.99 -19.86
CA GLY A 49 -2.18 6.38 -19.62
C GLY A 49 -2.65 6.18 -18.16
N GLY A 50 -1.74 5.99 -17.20
CA GLY A 50 -2.05 6.19 -15.78
C GLY A 50 -2.42 7.63 -15.47
N ALA A 51 -3.18 7.83 -14.40
CA ALA A 51 -3.49 9.14 -13.83
C ALA A 51 -3.30 9.09 -12.31
N LEU A 52 -2.73 10.17 -11.78
CA LEU A 52 -2.41 10.33 -10.36
C LEU A 52 -2.61 11.78 -9.96
N SER A 53 -3.35 12.03 -8.89
CA SER A 53 -3.55 13.36 -8.32
C SER A 53 -3.73 13.29 -6.81
N ILE A 54 -3.55 14.42 -6.12
CA ILE A 54 -3.94 14.58 -4.73
C ILE A 54 -5.23 15.39 -4.70
N THR A 55 -6.25 14.90 -4.00
CA THR A 55 -7.60 15.50 -4.02
C THR A 55 -8.19 15.65 -2.62
N THR A 56 -9.20 16.51 -2.50
CA THR A 56 -9.99 16.75 -1.28
C THR A 56 -11.43 16.25 -1.46
N PRO A 57 -12.15 15.90 -0.38
CA PRO A 57 -11.62 15.68 0.97
C PRO A 57 -10.76 14.40 1.01
N GLY A 58 -9.89 14.30 2.01
CA GLY A 58 -9.14 13.09 2.34
C GLY A 58 -10.03 11.95 2.86
N LEU A 59 -9.40 10.87 3.33
CA LEU A 59 -10.05 9.75 3.99
C LEU A 59 -9.86 9.85 5.51
N GLY A 60 -10.76 9.24 6.28
CA GLY A 60 -10.75 9.33 7.74
C GLY A 60 -10.88 10.78 8.20
N THR A 61 -9.83 11.31 8.84
CA THR A 61 -9.79 12.70 9.32
C THR A 61 -8.76 13.56 8.60
N THR A 62 -8.19 13.10 7.48
CA THR A 62 -7.15 13.84 6.75
C THR A 62 -7.77 14.88 5.81
N ALA A 63 -6.95 15.86 5.40
CA ALA A 63 -7.37 16.86 4.43
C ALA A 63 -7.30 16.35 2.98
N CYS A 64 -6.38 15.43 2.69
CA CYS A 64 -5.93 15.10 1.33
C CYS A 64 -5.76 13.61 1.16
N LYS A 65 -6.17 13.09 -0.01
CA LYS A 65 -5.94 11.71 -0.42
C LYS A 65 -5.23 11.62 -1.76
N LEU A 66 -4.55 10.50 -1.98
CA LEU A 66 -4.01 10.12 -3.27
C LEU A 66 -5.13 9.46 -4.11
N THR A 67 -5.37 9.98 -5.30
CA THR A 67 -6.35 9.46 -6.26
C THR A 67 -5.63 8.92 -7.47
N THR A 68 -5.92 7.67 -7.83
CA THR A 68 -5.29 7.00 -8.96
C THR A 68 -6.35 6.38 -9.88
N SER A 69 -6.10 6.39 -11.18
CA SER A 69 -6.94 5.73 -12.18
C SER A 69 -6.14 5.42 -13.45
N PHE A 70 -6.79 4.76 -14.40
CA PHE A 70 -6.30 4.65 -15.78
C PHE A 70 -7.20 5.47 -16.71
N ASN A 71 -6.62 6.18 -17.67
CA ASN A 71 -7.36 6.84 -18.73
C ASN A 71 -8.01 5.81 -19.65
N ALA A 72 -9.07 6.23 -20.35
CA ALA A 72 -9.64 5.42 -21.43
C ALA A 72 -8.56 5.12 -22.49
N GLY A 73 -8.45 3.86 -22.91
CA GLY A 73 -7.43 3.42 -23.85
C GLY A 73 -6.02 3.22 -23.27
N ALA A 74 -5.86 3.18 -21.94
CA ALA A 74 -4.57 2.95 -21.30
C ALA A 74 -3.86 1.67 -21.77
N GLY A 75 -2.57 1.79 -22.08
CA GLY A 75 -1.75 0.74 -22.69
C GLY A 75 -1.28 -0.34 -21.71
N GLY A 76 -0.57 -1.35 -22.22
CA GLY A 76 -0.05 -2.49 -21.44
C GLY A 76 0.84 -2.10 -20.25
N LEU A 77 1.54 -0.97 -20.36
CA LEU A 77 2.47 -0.44 -19.35
C LEU A 77 1.84 0.67 -18.49
N ALA A 78 0.51 0.78 -18.48
CA ALA A 78 -0.15 1.83 -17.72
C ALA A 78 0.12 1.65 -16.22
N SER A 79 0.63 2.71 -15.58
CA SER A 79 0.88 2.74 -14.14
C SER A 79 0.75 4.15 -13.58
N SER A 80 0.30 4.26 -12.34
CA SER A 80 0.19 5.51 -11.58
C SER A 80 0.44 5.23 -10.11
N PHE A 81 1.66 5.45 -9.64
CA PHE A 81 2.04 5.17 -8.26
C PHE A 81 3.03 6.20 -7.69
N VAL A 82 3.10 6.23 -6.38
CA VAL A 82 4.12 6.94 -5.59
C VAL A 82 5.12 5.94 -5.01
N ARG A 83 6.34 6.40 -4.75
CA ARG A 83 7.46 5.60 -4.25
C ARG A 83 7.98 6.16 -2.94
N ASP A 84 8.30 5.26 -2.02
CA ASP A 84 9.00 5.50 -0.77
C ASP A 84 10.31 4.68 -0.76
N ASP A 85 11.44 5.37 -0.79
CA ASP A 85 12.80 4.80 -0.70
C ASP A 85 13.41 4.97 0.71
N THR A 86 12.61 5.34 1.72
CA THR A 86 13.09 5.44 3.09
C THR A 86 13.41 4.10 3.79
N PRO A 87 12.82 2.94 3.40
CA PRO A 87 13.30 1.64 3.87
C PRO A 87 14.72 1.38 3.34
N ALA A 88 15.57 0.72 4.13
CA ALA A 88 16.92 0.36 3.71
C ALA A 88 17.31 -0.98 4.32
N GLY A 89 17.11 -2.07 3.58
CA GLY A 89 17.37 -3.43 4.06
C GLY A 89 16.54 -3.83 5.29
N GLU A 90 15.30 -3.35 5.41
CA GLU A 90 14.46 -3.62 6.59
C GLU A 90 14.04 -5.09 6.62
N THR A 91 14.61 -5.87 7.55
CA THR A 91 14.25 -7.29 7.75
C THR A 91 12.88 -7.48 8.38
N ARG A 92 12.35 -6.42 9.01
CA ARG A 92 10.97 -6.33 9.44
C ARG A 92 10.40 -5.03 8.90
N TYR A 93 9.42 -5.11 8.01
CA TYR A 93 8.85 -3.95 7.36
C TYR A 93 7.34 -3.95 7.54
N ARG A 94 6.80 -2.90 8.16
CA ARG A 94 5.37 -2.74 8.40
C ARG A 94 4.83 -1.55 7.62
N PHE A 95 3.66 -1.72 7.02
CA PHE A 95 2.97 -0.68 6.28
C PHE A 95 1.48 -0.69 6.59
N ARG A 96 0.85 0.47 6.50
CA ARG A 96 -0.60 0.64 6.57
C ARG A 96 -1.03 1.73 5.58
N PHE A 97 -2.22 1.57 5.01
CA PHE A 97 -2.91 2.63 4.27
C PHE A 97 -4.43 2.45 4.35
N ARG A 98 -5.17 3.53 4.09
CA ARG A 98 -6.60 3.49 3.78
C ARG A 98 -6.83 3.27 2.30
N LEU A 99 -7.90 2.55 1.97
CA LEU A 99 -8.30 2.20 0.62
C LEU A 99 -9.80 2.46 0.43
N VAL A 100 -10.16 3.18 -0.64
CA VAL A 100 -11.53 3.25 -1.16
C VAL A 100 -11.53 2.85 -2.62
N ALA A 101 -12.25 1.77 -2.94
CA ALA A 101 -12.33 1.19 -4.28
C ALA A 101 -13.78 1.01 -4.78
N ASP A 102 -14.74 1.73 -4.21
CA ASP A 102 -16.17 1.56 -4.54
C ASP A 102 -16.53 1.89 -5.98
N ALA A 103 -15.75 2.78 -6.62
CA ALA A 103 -15.92 3.09 -8.03
C ALA A 103 -15.68 1.87 -8.93
N ILE A 104 -14.93 0.86 -8.45
CA ILE A 104 -14.62 -0.37 -9.18
C ILE A 104 -15.82 -1.31 -9.12
N THR A 105 -16.76 -1.08 -10.05
CA THR A 105 -17.99 -1.86 -10.21
C THR A 105 -18.51 -1.78 -11.65
N PRO A 106 -19.05 -2.87 -12.24
CA PRO A 106 -18.98 -4.24 -11.73
C PRO A 106 -17.54 -4.75 -11.79
N PHE A 107 -17.12 -5.56 -10.81
CA PHE A 107 -15.78 -6.13 -10.75
C PHE A 107 -15.86 -7.65 -10.79
N SER A 108 -15.34 -8.25 -11.86
CA SER A 108 -15.57 -9.68 -12.15
C SER A 108 -14.52 -10.26 -13.10
N GLY A 109 -14.51 -11.59 -13.22
CA GLY A 109 -13.66 -12.32 -14.17
C GLY A 109 -12.17 -12.19 -13.85
N LEU A 110 -11.35 -12.07 -14.89
CA LEU A 110 -9.89 -11.97 -14.77
C LEU A 110 -9.39 -10.53 -14.55
N GLN A 111 -10.20 -9.65 -13.95
CA GLN A 111 -9.77 -8.28 -13.69
C GLN A 111 -8.87 -8.23 -12.45
N LYS A 112 -7.74 -7.54 -12.54
CA LYS A 112 -6.80 -7.33 -11.43
C LYS A 112 -6.03 -6.03 -11.65
N VAL A 113 -5.66 -5.37 -10.55
CA VAL A 113 -4.65 -4.32 -10.49
C VAL A 113 -3.81 -4.45 -9.22
N GLN A 114 -2.50 -4.22 -9.31
CA GLN A 114 -1.64 -4.12 -8.13
C GLN A 114 -1.85 -2.76 -7.45
N LEU A 115 -1.98 -2.79 -6.12
CA LEU A 115 -2.19 -1.61 -5.27
C LEU A 115 -0.92 -1.19 -4.51
N PHE A 116 -0.15 -2.19 -4.06
CA PHE A 116 1.03 -1.98 -3.23
C PHE A 116 2.10 -3.03 -3.54
N THR A 117 3.37 -2.64 -3.44
CA THR A 117 4.49 -3.58 -3.44
C THR A 117 5.54 -3.15 -2.43
N ALA A 118 6.18 -4.12 -1.80
CA ALA A 118 7.42 -3.97 -1.08
C ALA A 118 8.51 -4.72 -1.85
N ASN A 119 9.62 -4.05 -2.13
CA ASN A 119 10.71 -4.58 -2.93
C ASN A 119 12.02 -4.54 -2.15
N SER A 120 12.90 -5.50 -2.44
CA SER A 120 14.30 -5.51 -2.05
C SER A 120 15.16 -4.93 -3.19
N ASN A 121 16.35 -4.43 -2.87
CA ASN A 121 17.39 -4.20 -3.86
C ASN A 121 18.07 -5.51 -4.32
N THR A 122 17.83 -6.60 -3.59
CA THR A 122 18.35 -7.94 -3.89
C THR A 122 17.27 -8.76 -4.61
N ALA A 123 17.51 -9.08 -5.88
CA ALA A 123 16.66 -10.02 -6.62
C ALA A 123 16.94 -11.45 -6.17
N PHE A 124 15.89 -12.24 -5.96
CA PHE A 124 16.00 -13.67 -5.68
C PHE A 124 14.99 -14.49 -6.50
N PRO A 125 15.38 -15.68 -7.00
CA PRO A 125 16.76 -16.17 -7.12
C PRO A 125 17.66 -15.21 -7.92
N ALA A 126 18.97 -15.23 -7.69
CA ALA A 126 19.90 -14.25 -8.28
C ALA A 126 19.84 -14.20 -9.82
N ALA A 127 19.59 -15.35 -10.47
CA ALA A 127 19.36 -15.44 -11.90
C ALA A 127 17.86 -15.47 -12.21
N GLY A 128 17.36 -14.44 -12.91
CA GLY A 128 15.97 -14.39 -13.40
C GLY A 128 14.91 -14.20 -12.31
N GLY A 129 15.30 -13.94 -11.06
CA GLY A 129 14.39 -13.69 -9.96
C GLY A 129 13.78 -12.31 -9.95
N SER A 130 12.98 -12.07 -8.91
CA SER A 130 12.26 -10.81 -8.72
C SER A 130 12.80 -10.06 -7.51
N VAL A 131 12.69 -8.74 -7.53
CA VAL A 131 12.92 -7.87 -6.37
C VAL A 131 11.69 -7.77 -5.46
N GLN A 132 10.52 -8.16 -5.95
CA GLN A 132 9.26 -8.01 -5.23
C GLN A 132 9.18 -9.01 -4.08
N VAL A 133 9.14 -8.51 -2.84
CA VAL A 133 9.02 -9.30 -1.60
C VAL A 133 7.55 -9.53 -1.24
N LEU A 134 6.71 -8.53 -1.46
CA LEU A 134 5.27 -8.61 -1.22
C LEU A 134 4.52 -7.82 -2.29
N ARG A 135 3.42 -8.39 -2.78
CA ARG A 135 2.44 -7.73 -3.64
C ARG A 135 1.07 -7.73 -2.99
N VAL A 136 0.41 -6.58 -3.00
CA VAL A 136 -1.02 -6.46 -2.68
C VAL A 136 -1.78 -6.04 -3.94
N SER A 137 -2.81 -6.78 -4.31
CA SER A 137 -3.63 -6.52 -5.50
C SER A 137 -5.11 -6.42 -5.15
N LEU A 138 -5.86 -5.62 -5.91
CA LEU A 138 -7.32 -5.64 -5.91
C LEU A 138 -7.79 -6.69 -6.93
N ILE A 139 -8.63 -7.61 -6.48
CA ILE A 139 -9.20 -8.70 -7.29
C ILE A 139 -10.71 -8.86 -7.05
N PRO A 140 -11.47 -9.38 -8.01
CA PRO A 140 -12.90 -9.61 -7.82
C PRO A 140 -13.13 -10.76 -6.83
N GLY A 141 -14.17 -10.64 -6.01
CA GLY A 141 -14.56 -11.66 -5.04
C GLY A 141 -15.19 -11.07 -3.78
N GLY A 142 -15.55 -11.91 -2.81
CA GLY A 142 -16.12 -11.45 -1.54
C GLY A 142 -17.54 -10.86 -1.66
N ALA A 143 -18.13 -10.50 -0.51
CA ALA A 143 -19.55 -10.10 -0.44
C ALA A 143 -19.87 -8.79 -1.19
N THR A 144 -18.89 -7.90 -1.35
CA THR A 144 -19.00 -6.62 -2.06
C THR A 144 -18.52 -6.70 -3.51
N GLY A 145 -18.06 -7.87 -3.96
CA GLY A 145 -17.42 -8.07 -5.26
C GLY A 145 -15.96 -7.62 -5.35
N ARG A 146 -15.36 -7.11 -4.26
CA ARG A 146 -13.95 -6.70 -4.18
C ARG A 146 -13.22 -7.38 -3.02
N GLN A 147 -11.99 -7.84 -3.25
CA GLN A 147 -11.06 -8.31 -2.22
C GLN A 147 -9.65 -7.80 -2.48
N VAL A 148 -8.87 -7.68 -1.42
CA VAL A 148 -7.42 -7.54 -1.52
C VAL A 148 -6.76 -8.91 -1.44
N SER A 149 -5.75 -9.11 -2.28
CA SER A 149 -4.95 -10.33 -2.36
C SER A 149 -3.50 -10.01 -2.04
N PHE A 150 -2.95 -10.72 -1.06
CA PHE A 150 -1.56 -10.64 -0.63
C PHE A 150 -0.81 -11.85 -1.15
N VAL A 151 0.27 -11.62 -1.90
CA VAL A 151 1.17 -12.65 -2.40
C VAL A 151 2.59 -12.27 -2.00
N ALA A 152 3.22 -13.13 -1.20
CA ALA A 152 4.57 -12.93 -0.72
C ALA A 152 5.56 -13.73 -1.56
N ALA A 153 6.77 -13.21 -1.72
CA ALA A 153 7.87 -13.98 -2.29
C ALA A 153 8.30 -15.07 -1.31
N THR A 154 8.66 -16.23 -1.86
CA THR A 154 9.16 -17.36 -1.09
C THR A 154 10.06 -18.22 -1.95
N ASN A 155 10.95 -18.98 -1.33
CA ASN A 155 11.83 -19.94 -1.98
C ASN A 155 11.06 -21.24 -2.30
N ASP A 156 9.91 -21.10 -2.97
CA ASP A 156 9.10 -22.20 -3.50
C ASP A 156 9.18 -22.19 -5.03
N ILE A 157 10.20 -22.86 -5.56
CA ILE A 157 10.46 -22.92 -7.00
C ILE A 157 9.28 -23.56 -7.75
N ALA A 158 8.58 -24.51 -7.13
CA ALA A 158 7.45 -25.20 -7.76
C ALA A 158 6.27 -24.25 -8.03
N ASN A 159 6.12 -23.21 -7.21
CA ASN A 159 5.11 -22.16 -7.38
C ASN A 159 5.69 -20.86 -7.96
N GLY A 160 6.84 -20.91 -8.64
CA GLY A 160 7.44 -19.73 -9.29
C GLY A 160 7.91 -18.67 -8.29
N ASN A 161 8.36 -19.09 -7.11
CA ASN A 161 8.89 -18.27 -6.03
C ASN A 161 7.87 -17.33 -5.38
N VAL A 162 6.59 -17.69 -5.38
CA VAL A 162 5.51 -16.93 -4.71
C VAL A 162 4.64 -17.82 -3.85
N SER A 163 4.06 -17.22 -2.80
CA SER A 163 3.16 -17.91 -1.88
C SER A 163 1.80 -18.16 -2.52
N THR A 164 1.04 -19.10 -1.96
CA THR A 164 -0.42 -19.09 -2.14
C THR A 164 -0.97 -17.73 -1.66
N PRO A 165 -1.92 -17.12 -2.38
CA PRO A 165 -2.46 -15.83 -1.96
C PRO A 165 -3.29 -15.93 -0.68
N PHE A 166 -3.11 -14.98 0.23
CA PHE A 166 -4.12 -14.68 1.24
C PHE A 166 -5.08 -13.63 0.67
N VAL A 167 -6.39 -13.84 0.84
CA VAL A 167 -7.42 -12.91 0.36
C VAL A 167 -8.32 -12.45 1.49
N ALA A 168 -8.66 -11.17 1.50
CA ALA A 168 -9.59 -10.59 2.46
C ALA A 168 -10.59 -9.66 1.77
N PRO A 169 -11.89 -9.74 2.12
CA PRO A 169 -12.90 -8.89 1.53
C PRO A 169 -12.67 -7.40 1.87
N VAL A 170 -13.00 -6.55 0.90
CA VAL A 170 -13.01 -5.09 1.05
C VAL A 170 -14.46 -4.67 1.23
N ALA A 171 -14.79 -4.03 2.36
CA ALA A 171 -16.13 -3.49 2.61
C ALA A 171 -16.42 -2.29 1.69
N ALA A 172 -17.69 -1.89 1.62
CA ALA A 172 -18.03 -0.60 1.01
C ALA A 172 -17.43 0.54 1.85
N GLY A 173 -17.01 1.62 1.19
CA GLY A 173 -16.38 2.78 1.82
C GLY A 173 -14.89 2.57 2.12
N GLU A 174 -14.46 3.16 3.23
CA GLU A 174 -13.07 3.12 3.66
C GLU A 174 -12.68 1.77 4.25
N ASN A 175 -11.51 1.29 3.84
CA ASN A 175 -10.91 0.08 4.36
C ASN A 175 -9.50 0.37 4.86
N VAL A 176 -9.12 -0.19 6.00
CA VAL A 176 -7.74 -0.13 6.49
C VAL A 176 -7.04 -1.41 6.08
N VAL A 177 -5.93 -1.26 5.35
CA VAL A 177 -5.08 -2.36 4.88
C VAL A 177 -3.72 -2.21 5.51
N GLU A 178 -3.29 -3.21 6.27
CA GLU A 178 -2.02 -3.22 6.98
C GLU A 178 -1.33 -4.57 6.82
N GLY A 179 -0.01 -4.52 6.70
CA GLY A 179 0.82 -5.71 6.56
C GLY A 179 2.16 -5.56 7.26
N GLU A 180 2.71 -6.69 7.69
CA GLU A 180 4.06 -6.80 8.24
C GLU A 180 4.79 -7.92 7.52
N VAL A 181 5.88 -7.57 6.84
CA VAL A 181 6.82 -8.51 6.24
C VAL A 181 7.94 -8.78 7.25
N VAL A 182 8.19 -10.05 7.53
CA VAL A 182 9.35 -10.52 8.29
C VAL A 182 10.19 -11.37 7.34
N ILE A 183 11.43 -10.94 7.11
CA ILE A 183 12.43 -11.67 6.32
C ILE A 183 13.01 -12.78 7.18
N GLY A 184 13.04 -14.00 6.65
CA GLY A 184 13.59 -15.16 7.33
C GLY A 184 13.55 -16.42 6.49
N ALA A 185 14.26 -17.45 6.95
CA ALA A 185 14.19 -18.78 6.37
C ALA A 185 12.84 -19.43 6.67
N ALA A 186 12.58 -20.60 6.08
CA ALA A 186 11.41 -21.41 6.41
C ALA A 186 11.21 -21.52 7.94
N GLY A 187 10.00 -21.24 8.42
CA GLY A 187 9.66 -21.24 9.86
C GLY A 187 9.91 -19.93 10.61
N THR A 188 10.62 -18.97 10.00
CA THR A 188 10.84 -17.63 10.59
C THR A 188 10.33 -16.50 9.69
N GLY A 189 10.43 -16.66 8.38
CA GLY A 189 9.85 -15.73 7.39
C GLY A 189 8.32 -15.79 7.39
N LYS A 190 7.68 -14.62 7.41
CA LYS A 190 6.22 -14.52 7.38
C LYS A 190 5.72 -13.16 6.91
N VAL A 191 4.48 -13.14 6.46
CA VAL A 191 3.70 -11.91 6.26
C VAL A 191 2.44 -11.98 7.11
N ASN A 192 2.31 -11.06 8.05
CA ASN A 192 1.07 -10.87 8.81
C ASN A 192 0.22 -9.80 8.12
N VAL A 193 -1.09 -10.02 8.05
CA VAL A 193 -2.03 -9.18 7.31
C VAL A 193 -3.19 -8.78 8.22
N TRP A 194 -3.55 -7.50 8.20
CA TRP A 194 -4.73 -6.95 8.86
C TRP A 194 -5.55 -6.18 7.83
N VAL A 195 -6.80 -6.59 7.62
CA VAL A 195 -7.75 -5.87 6.77
C VAL A 195 -8.98 -5.57 7.62
N ASN A 196 -9.24 -4.28 7.82
CA ASN A 196 -10.28 -3.76 8.73
C ASN A 196 -10.19 -4.35 10.14
N ASN A 197 -8.95 -4.56 10.62
CA ASN A 197 -8.66 -5.19 11.89
C ASN A 197 -7.56 -4.41 12.61
N ASN A 198 -7.91 -3.80 13.74
CA ASN A 198 -7.01 -2.95 14.50
C ASN A 198 -6.35 -3.68 15.70
N VAL A 199 -6.47 -5.00 15.78
CA VAL A 199 -5.94 -5.80 16.90
C VAL A 199 -4.60 -6.43 16.52
N ALA A 200 -3.51 -5.87 17.05
CA ALA A 200 -2.14 -6.28 16.74
C ALA A 200 -1.85 -7.77 16.93
N GLY A 201 -2.37 -8.37 18.00
CA GLY A 201 -2.07 -9.76 18.36
C GLY A 201 -2.80 -10.81 17.50
N THR A 202 -3.75 -10.39 16.67
CA THR A 202 -4.64 -11.29 15.92
C THR A 202 -4.75 -10.82 14.47
N PRO A 203 -3.75 -11.09 13.61
CA PRO A 203 -3.85 -10.77 12.19
C PRO A 203 -5.06 -11.44 11.55
N SER A 204 -5.64 -10.78 10.55
CA SER A 204 -6.67 -11.37 9.69
C SER A 204 -6.15 -12.60 8.94
N GLY A 205 -4.85 -12.65 8.67
CA GLY A 205 -4.16 -13.82 8.12
C GLY A 205 -2.65 -13.75 8.26
N THR A 206 -2.01 -14.91 8.20
CA THR A 206 -0.55 -15.03 8.17
C THR A 206 -0.14 -15.94 7.03
N ILE A 207 0.81 -15.49 6.21
CA ILE A 207 1.46 -16.27 5.17
C ILE A 207 2.85 -16.65 5.69
N ASN A 208 3.13 -17.93 5.85
CA ASN A 208 4.47 -18.40 6.20
C ASN A 208 5.30 -18.56 4.91
N VAL A 209 6.54 -18.08 4.92
CA VAL A 209 7.40 -18.06 3.72
C VAL A 209 8.86 -18.35 4.08
N ASP A 210 9.63 -18.76 3.08
CA ASP A 210 11.10 -18.72 3.11
C ASP A 210 11.56 -17.59 2.18
N ASN A 211 11.76 -16.39 2.71
CA ASN A 211 12.10 -15.20 1.92
C ASN A 211 13.49 -14.65 2.28
N ALA A 212 14.35 -15.44 2.91
CA ALA A 212 15.68 -15.03 3.37
C ALA A 212 16.56 -14.45 2.24
N GLY A 213 16.40 -14.96 1.00
CA GLY A 213 17.17 -14.54 -0.17
C GLY A 213 16.98 -13.08 -0.59
N TRP A 214 15.89 -12.42 -0.16
CA TRP A 214 15.64 -11.00 -0.45
C TRP A 214 16.31 -10.06 0.56
N VAL A 215 16.83 -10.55 1.69
CA VAL A 215 17.64 -9.79 2.67
C VAL A 215 16.94 -8.64 3.41
N GLY A 216 15.94 -7.98 2.83
CA GLY A 216 15.27 -6.82 3.39
C GLY A 216 14.30 -6.16 2.42
N VAL A 217 13.52 -5.19 2.92
CA VAL A 217 12.75 -4.25 2.10
C VAL A 217 13.50 -2.93 2.00
N ASP A 218 13.67 -2.44 0.78
CA ASP A 218 14.35 -1.19 0.45
C ASP A 218 13.42 -0.17 -0.19
N THR A 219 12.31 -0.62 -0.79
CA THR A 219 11.37 0.28 -1.46
C THR A 219 9.94 -0.17 -1.31
N ALA A 220 9.04 0.80 -1.21
CA ALA A 220 7.61 0.58 -1.24
C ALA A 220 6.95 1.45 -2.32
N LEU A 221 6.00 0.87 -3.05
CA LEU A 221 5.18 1.61 -4.02
C LEU A 221 3.70 1.50 -3.63
N LEU A 222 2.96 2.60 -3.77
CA LEU A 222 1.53 2.67 -3.53
C LEU A 222 0.83 3.32 -4.74
N GLY A 223 -0.22 2.70 -5.27
CA GLY A 223 -0.94 3.17 -6.46
C GLY A 223 -1.28 2.03 -7.40
N LEU A 224 -1.43 2.30 -8.69
CA LEU A 224 -1.83 1.30 -9.69
C LEU A 224 -0.65 0.87 -10.56
N ALA A 225 -0.43 -0.44 -10.63
CA ALA A 225 0.53 -1.07 -11.53
C ALA A 225 0.05 -2.49 -11.92
N ASP A 226 0.79 -3.16 -12.81
CA ASP A 226 0.59 -4.59 -13.16
C ASP A 226 -0.89 -4.99 -13.34
N SER A 227 -1.60 -4.17 -14.13
CA SER A 227 -3.03 -4.35 -14.37
C SER A 227 -3.26 -5.31 -15.53
N THR A 228 -4.35 -6.06 -15.43
CA THR A 228 -4.86 -6.86 -16.56
C THR A 228 -5.45 -5.94 -17.64
N SER A 229 -5.44 -6.39 -18.90
CA SER A 229 -6.09 -5.65 -20.00
C SER A 229 -7.57 -5.41 -19.73
N SER A 230 -8.28 -6.44 -19.22
CA SER A 230 -9.68 -6.36 -18.85
C SER A 230 -9.94 -5.33 -17.75
N PHE A 231 -9.06 -5.20 -16.75
CA PHE A 231 -9.16 -4.14 -15.75
C PHE A 231 -9.07 -2.76 -16.40
N ARG A 232 -8.06 -2.52 -17.24
CA ARG A 232 -7.88 -1.20 -17.89
C ARG A 232 -9.03 -0.83 -18.80
N THR A 233 -9.61 -1.80 -19.51
CA THR A 233 -10.76 -1.57 -20.39
C THR A 233 -12.05 -1.31 -19.60
N ASN A 234 -12.34 -2.15 -18.61
CA ASN A 234 -13.64 -2.13 -17.92
C ASN A 234 -13.68 -1.14 -16.74
N GLN A 235 -12.51 -0.78 -16.21
CA GLN A 235 -12.36 0.13 -15.07
C GLN A 235 -11.65 1.44 -15.42
N ALA A 236 -11.54 1.78 -16.71
CA ALA A 236 -11.07 3.08 -17.13
C ALA A 236 -11.83 4.21 -16.41
N THR A 237 -11.11 5.28 -16.10
CA THR A 237 -11.53 6.52 -15.40
C THR A 237 -12.06 6.35 -13.99
N LYS A 238 -12.29 5.12 -13.52
CA LYS A 238 -12.72 4.84 -12.15
C LYS A 238 -11.54 4.95 -11.20
N ALA A 239 -11.72 5.75 -10.17
CA ALA A 239 -10.68 6.06 -9.22
C ALA A 239 -10.57 5.01 -8.11
N ILE A 240 -9.34 4.73 -7.71
CA ILE A 240 -9.00 4.10 -6.44
C ILE A 240 -8.28 5.14 -5.60
N ASN A 241 -8.74 5.33 -4.37
CA ASN A 241 -8.22 6.34 -3.47
C ASN A 241 -7.43 5.70 -2.34
N PHE A 242 -6.32 6.33 -1.99
CA PHE A 242 -5.43 5.92 -0.90
C PHE A 242 -5.15 7.09 0.04
N ASP A 243 -4.96 6.80 1.31
CA ASP A 243 -4.62 7.81 2.32
C ASP A 243 -3.93 7.17 3.54
N GLU A 244 -3.45 7.98 4.47
CA GLU A 244 -2.82 7.57 5.73
C GLU A 244 -1.77 6.47 5.52
N PHE A 245 -0.92 6.63 4.48
CA PHE A 245 0.22 5.74 4.32
C PHE A 245 1.22 5.98 5.45
N ASP A 246 1.47 4.93 6.23
CA ASP A 246 2.49 4.91 7.27
C ASP A 246 3.34 3.66 7.07
N SER A 247 4.65 3.82 7.05
CA SER A 247 5.62 2.73 7.02
C SER A 247 6.51 2.84 8.27
N ARG A 248 6.59 1.74 9.03
CA ARG A 248 7.39 1.69 10.26
C ARG A 248 8.31 0.49 10.26
N ARG A 249 9.46 0.70 10.89
CA ARG A 249 10.54 -0.28 10.94
C ARG A 249 10.28 -1.37 11.97
N GLN A 250 9.60 -1.11 13.11
CA GLN A 250 9.49 -2.11 14.19
C GLN A 250 8.24 -2.02 15.11
N THR A 251 7.36 -1.02 14.99
CA THR A 251 6.21 -0.84 15.92
C THR A 251 4.86 -0.95 15.23
N PHE A 252 3.86 -1.50 15.94
CA PHE A 252 2.46 -1.58 15.49
C PHE A 252 1.95 -0.17 15.13
N ILE A 253 1.26 -0.05 13.99
CA ILE A 253 0.72 1.24 13.51
C ILE A 253 -0.71 1.44 14.01
N GLY A 254 -1.47 0.37 14.27
CA GLY A 254 -2.83 0.45 14.83
C GLY A 254 -2.89 1.03 16.25
N GLN A 255 -2.86 2.35 16.36
CA GLN A 255 -3.46 3.08 17.47
C GLN A 255 -4.36 4.16 16.89
#